data_AF-C4Z7S4-F1
#
_entry.id   AF-C4Z7S4-F1
#
_cell.length_a   1.000
_cell.length_b   1.000
_cell.length_c   1.000
_cell.angle_alpha   90.00
_cell.angle_beta   90.00
_cell.angle_gamma   90.00
#
_symmetry.space_group_name_H-M   'P 1'
#
loop_
_entity.id
_entity.type
_entity.pdbx_description
1 polymer ?
#
loop_
_entity_poly.entity_id
_entity_poly.type
_entity_poly.pdbx_seq_one_letter_code
_entity_poly.pdbx_strand_id
1 'polypeptide(L)'
;MCDEVEELLKQKKDHTQKDIEFHTAIAMGSKNLIIPRLIPIINSSIPLFVETTGNVLKVETIETHREIATAIAQHNAIKAQDAMTMHLMYNRRCINSKQNL
;
A
#
# COMPACT_ATOMS: atom_id res chain seq x y z
N MET A 1 -10.92 -6.28 2.66
CA MET A 1 -9.80 -5.60 1.96
C MET A 1 -8.46 -5.87 2.63
N CYS A 2 -8.11 -5.28 3.79
CA CYS A 2 -6.82 -5.59 4.45
C CYS A 2 -6.67 -7.06 4.82
N ASP A 3 -7.70 -7.68 5.41
CA ASP A 3 -7.64 -9.10 5.78
C ASP A 3 -7.46 -10.02 4.55
N GLU A 4 -7.95 -9.61 3.37
CA GLU A 4 -7.76 -10.36 2.12
C GLU A 4 -6.31 -10.25 1.61
N VAL A 5 -5.72 -9.06 1.65
CA VAL A 5 -4.28 -8.85 1.34
C VAL A 5 -3.43 -9.71 2.27
N GLU A 6 -3.72 -9.68 3.57
CA GLU A 6 -3.01 -10.47 4.57
C GLU A 6 -3.10 -11.97 4.31
N GLU A 7 -4.30 -12.47 3.99
CA GLU A 7 -4.51 -13.88 3.73
C GLU A 7 -3.77 -14.32 2.47
N LEU A 8 -3.80 -13.53 1.39
CA LEU A 8 -3.05 -13.81 0.17
C LEU A 8 -1.54 -13.83 0.44
N LEU A 9 -1.02 -12.86 1.21
CA LEU A 9 0.39 -12.82 1.60
C LEU A 9 0.82 -14.03 2.44
N LYS A 10 -0.01 -14.43 3.43
CA LYS A 10 0.21 -15.63 4.26
C LYS A 10 0.21 -16.91 3.42
N GLN A 11 -0.70 -17.00 2.44
CA GLN A 11 -0.79 -18.11 1.49
C GLN A 11 0.25 -18.06 0.36
N LYS A 12 1.12 -17.04 0.33
CA LYS A 12 2.09 -16.78 -0.76
C LYS A 12 1.44 -16.69 -2.15
N LYS A 13 0.20 -16.20 -2.21
CA LYS A 13 -0.53 -15.92 -3.45
C LYS A 13 -0.31 -14.47 -3.86
N ASP A 14 -0.61 -14.19 -5.12
CA ASP A 14 -0.63 -12.81 -5.61
C ASP A 14 -1.69 -11.98 -4.87
N HIS A 15 -1.27 -10.82 -4.37
CA HIS A 15 -2.08 -9.88 -3.61
C HIS A 15 -2.21 -8.53 -4.34
N THR A 16 -1.57 -8.38 -5.50
CA THR A 16 -1.42 -7.12 -6.24
C THR A 16 -2.78 -6.45 -6.51
N GLN A 17 -3.76 -7.22 -6.97
CA GLN A 17 -5.10 -6.69 -7.26
C GLN A 17 -5.79 -6.16 -6.00
N LYS A 18 -5.57 -6.78 -4.84
CA LYS A 18 -6.16 -6.35 -3.58
C LYS A 18 -5.50 -5.11 -3.01
N ASP A 19 -4.19 -4.95 -3.21
CA ASP A 19 -3.50 -3.69 -2.92
C ASP A 19 -4.02 -2.55 -3.80
N ILE A 20 -4.21 -2.79 -5.10
CA ILE A 20 -4.81 -1.81 -6.02
C ILE A 20 -6.20 -1.37 -5.53
N GLU A 21 -7.06 -2.33 -5.16
CA GLU A 21 -8.38 -2.03 -4.61
C GLU A 21 -8.28 -1.21 -3.32
N PHE A 22 -7.37 -1.57 -2.41
CA PHE A 22 -7.15 -0.86 -1.14
C PHE A 22 -6.75 0.60 -1.35
N HIS A 23 -5.72 0.85 -2.16
CA HIS A 23 -5.27 2.22 -2.44
C HIS A 23 -6.33 3.03 -3.21
N THR A 24 -7.04 2.39 -4.14
CA THR A 24 -8.15 3.04 -4.86
C THR A 24 -9.26 3.48 -3.90
N ALA A 25 -9.63 2.65 -2.93
CA ALA A 25 -10.65 2.97 -1.94
C ALA A 25 -10.25 4.17 -1.07
N ILE A 26 -9.01 4.20 -0.58
CA ILE A 26 -8.48 5.35 0.20
C ILE A 26 -8.51 6.63 -0.63
N ALA A 27 -8.01 6.57 -1.86
CA ALA A 27 -7.92 7.72 -2.74
C ALA A 27 -9.31 8.29 -3.04
N MET A 28 -10.26 7.44 -3.45
CA MET A 28 -11.64 7.86 -3.73
C MET A 28 -12.35 8.42 -2.49
N GLY A 29 -12.02 7.90 -1.30
CA GLY A 29 -12.54 8.40 -0.03
C GLY A 29 -12.17 9.86 0.28
N SER A 30 -11.11 10.40 -0.32
CA SER A 30 -10.66 11.77 -0.08
C SER A 30 -11.56 12.84 -0.72
N LYS A 31 -12.45 12.46 -1.65
CA LYS A 31 -13.34 13.37 -2.41
C LYS A 31 -12.61 14.53 -3.11
N ASN A 32 -11.32 14.35 -3.42
CA ASN A 32 -10.51 15.37 -4.09
C ASN A 32 -10.61 15.21 -5.61
N LEU A 33 -10.94 16.29 -6.31
CA LEU A 33 -11.17 16.31 -7.76
C LEU A 33 -9.95 15.93 -8.61
N ILE A 34 -8.75 16.00 -8.04
CA ILE A 34 -7.49 15.63 -8.72
C ILE A 34 -7.22 14.13 -8.65
N ILE A 35 -7.74 13.43 -7.65
CA ILE A 35 -7.44 12.01 -7.40
C ILE A 35 -7.72 11.10 -8.60
N PRO A 36 -8.82 11.25 -9.37
CA PRO A 36 -9.05 10.41 -10.54
C PRO A 36 -7.89 10.41 -11.55
N ARG A 37 -7.10 11.49 -11.61
CA ARG A 37 -5.90 11.58 -12.47
C ARG A 37 -4.68 10.88 -11.86
N LEU A 38 -4.62 10.73 -10.55
CA LEU A 38 -3.52 10.10 -9.82
C LEU A 38 -3.71 8.59 -9.63
N ILE A 39 -4.96 8.10 -9.57
CA ILE A 39 -5.26 6.67 -9.41
C ILE A 39 -4.52 5.78 -10.44
N PRO A 40 -4.48 6.10 -11.75
CA PRO A 40 -3.75 5.29 -12.72
C PRO A 40 -2.24 5.19 -12.42
N ILE A 41 -1.65 6.25 -11.86
CA ILE A 41 -0.22 6.28 -11.50
C ILE A 41 0.02 5.39 -10.28
N ILE A 42 -0.84 5.50 -9.26
CA ILE A 42 -0.78 4.65 -8.06
C ILE A 42 -0.94 3.18 -8.46
N ASN A 43 -1.99 2.86 -9.22
CA ASN A 43 -2.34 1.49 -9.61
C ASN A 43 -1.27 0.84 -10.51
N SER A 44 -0.56 1.60 -11.33
CA SER A 44 0.56 1.06 -12.14
C SER A 44 1.84 0.89 -11.34
N SER A 45 2.04 1.67 -10.27
CA SER A 45 3.24 1.56 -9.42
C SER A 45 3.25 0.32 -8.51
N ILE A 46 2.08 -0.16 -8.07
CA ILE A 46 1.94 -1.32 -7.17
C ILE A 46 2.49 -2.62 -7.82
N PRO A 47 2.04 -3.05 -9.02
CA PRO A 47 2.59 -4.25 -9.66
C PRO A 47 4.10 -4.11 -9.93
N LEU A 48 4.53 -2.93 -10.38
CA LEU A 48 5.95 -2.66 -10.62
C LEU A 48 6.78 -2.81 -9.34
N PHE A 49 6.27 -2.34 -8.20
CA PHE A 49 6.92 -2.50 -6.91
C PHE A 49 7.02 -3.97 -6.49
N VAL A 50 5.92 -4.71 -6.59
CA VAL A 50 5.86 -6.15 -6.25
C VAL A 50 6.87 -6.93 -7.09
N GLU A 51 6.91 -6.68 -8.40
CA GLU A 51 7.85 -7.30 -9.35
C GLU A 51 9.31 -6.93 -9.03
N THR A 52 9.61 -5.63 -8.93
CA THR A 52 10.98 -5.12 -8.73
C THR A 52 11.58 -5.57 -7.41
N THR A 53 10.78 -5.65 -6.35
CA THR A 53 11.26 -6.01 -5.01
C THR A 53 11.22 -7.52 -4.75
N GLY A 54 10.56 -8.29 -5.61
CA GLY A 54 10.29 -9.71 -5.37
C GLY A 54 9.35 -9.96 -4.19
N ASN A 55 8.49 -8.98 -3.88
CA ASN A 55 7.52 -9.04 -2.78
C ASN A 55 8.14 -9.42 -1.42
N VAL A 56 9.25 -8.77 -1.05
CA VAL A 56 9.99 -9.11 0.19
C VAL A 56 9.42 -8.44 1.44
N LEU A 57 8.73 -7.30 1.33
CA LEU A 57 8.20 -6.52 2.46
C LEU A 57 6.82 -6.99 2.95
N LYS A 58 6.62 -8.31 3.06
CA LYS A 58 5.28 -8.86 3.35
C LYS A 58 4.76 -8.44 4.71
N VAL A 59 5.62 -8.47 5.73
CA VAL A 59 5.23 -8.15 7.11
C VAL A 59 4.93 -6.67 7.21
N GLU A 60 5.80 -5.83 6.66
CA GLU A 60 5.66 -4.38 6.66
C GLU A 60 4.41 -3.92 5.89
N THR A 61 4.10 -4.55 4.75
CA THR A 61 2.84 -4.29 4.01
C THR A 61 1.62 -4.60 4.88
N ILE A 62 1.60 -5.75 5.55
CA ILE A 62 0.49 -6.15 6.44
C ILE A 62 0.31 -5.14 7.58
N GLU A 63 1.39 -4.87 8.32
CA GLU A 63 1.36 -3.99 9.50
C GLU A 63 0.91 -2.57 9.11
N THR A 64 1.53 -2.00 8.09
CA THR A 64 1.23 -0.62 7.69
C THR A 64 -0.16 -0.48 7.06
N HIS A 65 -0.63 -1.44 6.26
CA HIS A 65 -2.00 -1.42 5.74
C HIS A 65 -3.03 -1.48 6.88
N ARG A 66 -2.80 -2.30 7.90
CA ARG A 66 -3.69 -2.42 9.06
C ARG A 66 -3.71 -1.14 9.88
N GLU A 67 -2.56 -0.50 10.08
CA GLU A 67 -2.46 0.78 10.76
C GLU A 67 -3.20 1.90 10.02
N ILE A 68 -3.01 1.99 8.69
CA ILE A 68 -3.71 2.97 7.84
C ILE A 68 -5.22 2.78 7.95
N ALA A 69 -5.71 1.55 7.73
CA ALA A 69 -7.14 1.25 7.77
C ALA A 69 -7.76 1.53 9.14
N THR A 70 -7.05 1.17 10.22
CA THR A 70 -7.50 1.43 11.60
C THR A 70 -7.57 2.93 11.88
N ALA A 71 -6.55 3.70 11.47
CA ALA A 71 -6.53 5.14 11.66
C ALA A 71 -7.66 5.84 10.89
N ILE A 72 -7.94 5.42 9.65
CA ILE A 72 -9.07 5.90 8.86
C ILE A 72 -10.40 5.58 9.56
N ALA A 73 -10.59 4.34 10.02
CA ALA A 73 -11.79 3.91 10.73
C ALA A 73 -12.02 4.69 12.05
N GLN A 74 -10.94 5.12 12.70
CA GLN A 74 -10.97 5.96 13.90
C GLN A 74 -11.11 7.46 13.59
N HIS A 75 -11.24 7.85 12.31
CA HIS A 75 -11.25 9.24 11.86
C HIS A 75 -10.01 10.04 12.30
N ASN A 76 -8.87 9.37 12.51
CA ASN A 76 -7.62 10.01 12.90
C ASN A 76 -6.75 10.27 11.67
N ALA A 77 -6.94 11.44 11.06
CA ALA A 77 -6.24 11.82 9.83
C ALA A 77 -4.72 11.92 10.00
N ILE A 78 -4.23 12.38 11.15
CA ILE A 78 -2.79 12.49 11.44
C ILE A 78 -2.16 11.10 11.45
N LYS A 79 -2.75 10.17 12.22
CA LYS A 79 -2.25 8.80 12.30
C LYS A 79 -2.33 8.07 10.95
N ALA A 80 -3.35 8.34 10.14
CA ALA A 80 -3.46 7.77 8.80
C ALA A 80 -2.34 8.28 7.87
N GLN A 81 -2.01 9.58 7.96
CA GLN A 81 -0.88 10.16 7.25
C GLN A 81 0.44 9.56 7.71
N ASP A 82 0.69 9.50 9.02
CA ASP A 82 1.93 8.95 9.58
C ASP A 82 2.16 7.49 9.14
N ALA A 83 1.12 6.66 9.21
CA ALA A 83 1.17 5.26 8.78
C ALA A 83 1.45 5.13 7.27
N MET A 84 0.82 5.97 6.44
CA MET A 84 1.09 5.99 4.99
C MET A 84 2.51 6.49 4.69
N THR A 85 3.01 7.48 5.41
CA THR A 85 4.39 7.94 5.27
C THR A 85 5.38 6.83 5.62
N MET A 86 5.13 6.09 6.71
CA MET A 86 5.93 4.94 7.09
C MET A 86 5.91 3.82 6.05
N HIS A 87 4.73 3.49 5.50
CA HIS A 87 4.58 2.54 4.40
C HIS A 87 5.47 2.93 3.21
N LEU A 88 5.43 4.19 2.77
CA LEU A 88 6.23 4.68 1.66
C LEU A 88 7.74 4.68 1.97
N MET A 89 8.13 4.91 3.23
CA MET A 89 9.53 4.83 3.66
C MET A 89 10.08 3.41 3.56
N TYR A 90 9.31 2.39 3.95
CA TYR A 90 9.69 0.99 3.75
C TYR A 90 9.87 0.67 2.26
N ASN A 91 8.89 1.04 1.43
CA ASN A 91 8.95 0.80 -0.01
C ASN A 91 10.19 1.44 -0.63
N ARG A 92 10.46 2.71 -0.31
CA ARG A 92 11.64 3.45 -0.79
C ARG A 92 12.95 2.78 -0.37
N ARG A 93 13.07 2.36 0.89
CA ARG A 93 14.28 1.67 1.39
C ARG A 93 14.51 0.35 0.66
N CYS A 94 13.45 -0.42 0.43
CA CYS A 94 13.54 -1.68 -0.29
C CYS A 94 14.00 -1.48 -1.74
N ILE A 95 13.40 -0.55 -2.47
CA ILE A 95 13.82 -0.21 -3.85
C ILE A 95 15.31 0.19 -3.87
N ASN A 96 15.72 1.09 -2.99
CA ASN A 96 17.12 1.54 -2.93
C ASN A 96 18.08 0.39 -2.61
N SER A 97 17.68 -0.56 -1.76
CA SER A 97 18.51 -1.73 -1.46
C SER A 97 18.68 -2.67 -2.65
N LYS A 98 17.69 -2.73 -3.55
CA LYS A 98 17.71 -3.55 -4.78
C LYS A 98 18.43 -2.88 -5.94
N GLN A 99 18.47 -1.55 -5.99
CA GLN A 99 19.21 -0.79 -7.01
C GLN A 99 20.74 -0.81 -6.81
N ASN A 100 21.21 -1.21 -5.62
CA ASN A 100 22.63 -1.29 -5.28
C ASN A 100 23.23 -2.70 -5.47
N LEU A 101 22.52 -3.60 -6.15
CA LEU A 101 22.94 -4.94 -6.56
C LEU A 101 23.11 -5.00 -8.07
#